data_AF-A0A925SCP1-F1
#
_entry.id   AF-A0A925SCP1-F1
#
_cell.length_a   1.000
_cell.length_b   1.000
_cell.length_c   1.000
_cell.angle_alpha   90.00
_cell.angle_beta   90.00
_cell.angle_gamma   90.00
#
_symmetry.space_group_name_H-M   'P 1'
#
loop_
_entity.id
_entity.type
_entity.pdbx_description
1 polymer ?
#
loop_
_entity_poly.entity_id
_entity_poly.type
_entity_poly.pdbx_seq_one_letter_code
_entity_poly.pdbx_strand_id
1 'polypeptide(L)'
;MSSRILIVDDTPANIQALAAILKEKGYQISIATNGRQALEVLARVLPDLILLDVMMPEMDGFETCRRLKEAEQWRQIPVIFLTAKTETADIVQGFELGAVDYVAKPFNAHELLARVSTHLIMDELRRSLAGKNAELARAHELVRRAFGRYVSEEVATSILQSPEGLELGGEEREVTILMSDLRGFTALAARLSPKEVIEFLNVFLEAMVDVISRYEGTIDEIIGDAILVIFGAPLVSSDHAAKGVACGLAMQLAMTDVNRRLVEKGAAELEMGIGINTGRVIVGNIGSLRRTKYAAVGSNVNLAGRIESFTTGGQVLISENTRESIKSTLRIDGQFQVEPKGASRSLQLHEVGGIGEPFNLSLPPRSDVLCPLPQPPPISFTVLEEKFLGRTVHVGRLMAVSGSEAGIESELSLAPLSNLKIELTALAGANPGGEIYAKVIGLTAPGSKQTRIRFTSVSPELKTWMQQAVPSA
;
A
#
# COMPACT_ATOMS: atom_id res chain seq x y z
N MET A 1 12.04 39.84 24.10
CA MET A 1 13.21 40.57 23.54
C MET A 1 12.75 41.95 23.13
N SER A 2 13.60 42.97 23.18
CA SER A 2 13.23 44.31 22.68
C SER A 2 13.30 44.32 21.15
N SER A 3 12.19 44.65 20.49
CA SER A 3 12.11 44.74 19.03
C SER A 3 13.03 45.83 18.50
N ARG A 4 13.62 45.58 17.33
CA ARG A 4 14.54 46.50 16.67
C ARG A 4 13.85 47.26 15.53
N ILE A 5 13.93 48.57 15.58
CA ILE A 5 13.36 49.46 14.57
C ILE A 5 14.51 50.13 13.81
N LEU A 6 14.47 50.06 12.48
CA LEU A 6 15.35 50.82 11.61
C LEU A 6 14.66 52.13 11.24
N ILE A 7 15.27 53.25 11.62
CA ILE A 7 14.84 54.59 11.21
C ILE A 7 15.68 55.00 10.02
N VAL A 8 15.04 55.40 8.92
CA VAL A 8 15.67 55.88 7.71
C VAL A 8 15.11 57.26 7.38
N ASP A 9 15.88 58.32 7.65
CA ASP A 9 15.50 59.72 7.41
C ASP A 9 16.79 60.52 7.26
N ASP A 10 16.86 61.46 6.33
CA ASP A 10 18.07 62.24 6.04
C ASP A 10 18.24 63.43 7.00
N THR A 11 17.19 63.79 7.72
CA THR A 11 17.12 64.99 8.56
C THR A 11 17.44 64.63 10.01
N PRO A 12 18.57 65.11 10.59
CA PRO A 12 19.00 64.73 11.95
C PRO A 12 17.97 65.01 13.04
N ALA A 13 17.17 66.08 12.89
CA ALA A 13 16.11 66.43 13.84
C ALA A 13 14.99 65.38 13.88
N ASN A 14 14.60 64.81 12.73
CA ASN A 14 13.58 63.76 12.66
C ASN A 14 14.09 62.47 13.30
N ILE A 15 15.32 62.06 12.98
CA ILE A 15 15.98 60.90 13.59
C ILE A 15 16.02 61.05 15.11
N GLN A 16 16.42 62.21 15.64
CA GLN A 16 16.48 62.47 17.08
C GLN A 16 15.10 62.38 17.74
N ALA A 17 14.07 62.97 17.12
CA ALA A 17 12.70 62.93 17.63
C ALA A 17 12.14 61.49 17.67
N LEU A 18 12.25 60.75 16.57
CA LEU A 18 11.82 59.35 16.49
C LEU A 18 12.61 58.47 17.47
N ALA A 19 13.93 58.67 17.56
CA ALA A 19 14.77 57.91 18.47
C ALA A 19 14.41 58.16 19.93
N ALA A 20 14.08 59.39 20.31
CA ALA A 20 13.63 59.71 21.66
C ALA A 20 12.31 58.99 22.00
N ILE A 21 11.30 59.10 21.12
CA ILE A 21 9.98 58.48 21.32
C ILE A 21 10.09 56.95 21.44
N LEU A 22 10.85 56.32 20.55
CA LEU A 22 10.97 54.85 20.50
C LEU A 22 11.85 54.29 21.64
N LYS A 23 12.94 54.97 22.02
CA LYS A 23 13.78 54.55 23.15
C LYS A 23 13.04 54.61 24.48
N GLU A 24 12.13 55.57 24.67
CA GLU A 24 11.31 55.66 25.88
C GLU A 24 10.45 54.41 26.10
N LYS A 25 9.99 53.77 25.01
CA LYS A 25 9.27 52.48 25.05
C LYS A 25 10.19 51.26 25.02
N GLY A 26 11.49 51.46 25.10
CA GLY A 26 12.49 50.39 25.22
C GLY A 26 12.84 49.69 23.92
N TYR A 27 12.50 50.24 22.75
CA TYR A 27 12.89 49.67 21.45
C TYR A 27 14.39 49.84 21.16
N GLN A 28 14.99 48.86 20.49
CA GLN A 28 16.33 48.99 19.93
C GLN A 28 16.28 49.76 18.60
N ILE A 29 17.23 50.65 18.37
CA ILE A 29 17.19 51.53 17.20
C ILE A 29 18.45 51.35 16.36
N SER A 30 18.23 51.18 15.05
CA SER A 30 19.27 51.30 14.03
C SER A 30 18.92 52.52 13.16
N ILE A 31 19.93 53.20 12.62
CA ILE A 31 19.75 54.46 11.90
C ILE A 31 20.41 54.35 10.53
N ALA A 32 19.73 54.86 9.51
CA ALA A 32 20.27 55.17 8.21
C ALA A 32 19.78 56.55 7.76
N THR A 33 20.53 57.20 6.88
CA THR A 33 20.28 58.58 6.42
C THR A 33 19.87 58.66 4.95
N ASN A 34 19.87 57.54 4.24
CA ASN A 34 19.34 57.38 2.89
C ASN A 34 19.05 55.90 2.60
N GLY A 35 18.41 55.62 1.47
CA GLY A 35 18.06 54.25 1.06
C GLY A 35 19.25 53.31 0.91
N ARG A 36 20.39 53.78 0.39
CA ARG A 36 21.59 52.95 0.20
C ARG A 36 22.15 52.49 1.54
N GLN A 37 22.29 53.40 2.50
CA GLN A 37 22.75 53.07 3.84
C GLN A 37 21.76 52.15 4.56
N ALA A 38 20.46 52.30 4.33
CA ALA A 38 19.46 51.39 4.90
C ALA A 38 19.67 49.94 4.45
N LEU A 39 19.94 49.72 3.15
CA LEU A 39 20.26 48.39 2.62
C LEU A 39 21.58 47.83 3.18
N GLU A 40 22.59 48.67 3.38
CA GLU A 40 23.85 48.26 4.03
C GLU A 40 23.65 47.84 5.50
N VAL A 41 22.77 48.53 6.22
CA VAL A 41 22.38 48.17 7.59
C VAL A 41 21.62 46.84 7.60
N LEU A 42 20.66 46.66 6.69
CA LEU A 42 19.87 45.44 6.56
C LEU A 42 20.68 44.20 6.20
N ALA A 43 21.78 44.38 5.47
CA ALA A 43 22.73 43.30 5.19
C ALA A 43 23.48 42.81 6.45
N ARG A 44 23.52 43.61 7.52
CA ARG A 44 24.23 43.29 8.77
C ARG A 44 23.27 42.94 9.91
N VAL A 45 22.12 43.60 9.97
CA VAL A 45 21.16 43.51 11.07
C VAL A 45 19.75 43.53 10.51
N LEU A 46 18.95 42.51 10.85
CA LEU A 46 17.54 42.45 10.50
C LEU A 46 16.69 43.18 11.56
N PRO A 47 16.03 44.30 11.21
CA PRO A 47 15.05 44.95 12.07
C PRO A 47 13.70 44.21 12.01
N ASP A 48 12.88 44.41 13.03
CA ASP A 48 11.49 43.94 13.09
C ASP A 48 10.52 44.92 12.40
N LEU A 49 10.90 46.19 12.23
CA LEU A 49 10.12 47.21 11.53
C LEU A 49 11.02 48.32 10.98
N ILE A 50 10.63 48.91 9.84
CA ILE A 50 11.35 50.03 9.22
C ILE A 50 10.42 51.26 9.21
N LEU A 51 10.91 52.36 9.77
CA LEU A 51 10.35 53.70 9.57
C LEU A 51 11.15 54.38 8.46
N LEU A 52 10.50 54.70 7.35
CA LEU A 52 11.17 55.11 6.12
C LEU A 52 10.65 56.45 5.65
N ASP A 53 11.50 57.47 5.62
CA ASP A 53 11.18 58.73 4.99
C ASP A 53 11.01 58.55 3.47
N VAL A 54 10.04 59.29 2.91
CA VAL A 54 9.77 59.26 1.48
C VAL A 54 10.82 60.08 0.73
N MET A 55 11.14 61.28 1.23
CA MET A 55 11.98 62.25 0.54
C MET A 55 13.40 62.23 1.11
N MET A 56 14.33 61.58 0.42
CA MET A 56 15.73 61.48 0.84
C MET A 56 16.69 61.62 -0.36
N PRO A 57 17.93 62.11 -0.16
CA PRO A 57 18.93 62.19 -1.21
C PRO A 57 19.43 60.81 -1.64
N GLU A 58 19.99 60.75 -2.85
CA GLU A 58 20.51 59.55 -3.53
C GLU A 58 19.46 58.49 -3.88
N MET A 59 18.83 57.88 -2.87
CA MET A 59 17.80 56.86 -3.01
C MET A 59 16.64 57.22 -2.09
N ASP A 60 15.50 57.55 -2.71
CA ASP A 60 14.27 57.92 -2.02
C ASP A 60 13.61 56.72 -1.31
N GLY A 61 12.60 56.99 -0.49
CA GLY A 61 11.89 55.97 0.26
C GLY A 61 11.12 54.98 -0.62
N PHE A 62 10.60 55.41 -1.76
CA PHE A 62 9.84 54.55 -2.66
C PHE A 62 10.72 53.51 -3.35
N GLU A 63 11.86 53.94 -3.91
CA GLU A 63 12.88 53.06 -4.49
C GLU A 63 13.44 52.12 -3.42
N THR A 64 13.68 52.62 -2.21
CA THR A 64 14.13 51.80 -1.08
C THR A 64 13.10 50.70 -0.77
N CYS A 65 11.82 51.06 -0.59
CA CYS A 65 10.75 50.11 -0.30
C CYS A 65 10.61 49.06 -1.40
N ARG A 66 10.68 49.46 -2.68
CA ARG A 66 10.63 48.54 -3.81
C ARG A 66 11.71 47.46 -3.70
N ARG A 67 12.97 47.86 -3.45
CA ARG A 67 14.09 46.91 -3.29
C ARG A 67 13.91 46.00 -2.08
N LEU A 68 13.35 46.50 -0.98
CA LEU A 68 13.04 45.68 0.19
C LEU A 68 12.01 44.61 -0.13
N LYS A 69 10.96 44.95 -0.89
CA LYS A 69 9.88 44.03 -1.25
C LYS A 69 10.24 43.03 -2.35
N GLU A 70 11.19 43.37 -3.20
CA GLU A 70 11.76 42.45 -4.20
C GLU A 70 12.73 41.42 -3.58
N ALA A 71 13.41 41.77 -2.49
CA ALA A 71 14.36 40.88 -1.82
C ALA A 71 13.65 39.85 -0.91
N GLU A 72 13.80 38.56 -1.19
CA GLU A 72 13.14 37.47 -0.43
C GLU A 72 13.40 37.51 1.08
N GLN A 73 14.61 37.92 1.47
CA GLN A 73 15.05 38.03 2.86
C GLN A 73 14.45 39.24 3.62
N TRP A 74 13.98 40.28 2.93
CA TRP A 74 13.52 41.53 3.56
C TRP A 74 12.05 41.84 3.26
N ARG A 75 11.45 41.19 2.26
CA ARG A 75 10.08 41.50 1.78
C ARG A 75 9.01 41.46 2.86
N GLN A 76 9.20 40.63 3.88
CA GLN A 76 8.25 40.47 4.98
C GLN A 76 8.39 41.51 6.09
N ILE A 77 9.48 42.29 6.13
CA ILE A 77 9.66 43.32 7.16
C ILE A 77 8.62 44.43 6.93
N PRO A 78 7.83 44.81 7.95
CA PRO A 78 6.86 45.90 7.84
C PRO A 78 7.58 47.24 7.64
N VAL A 79 7.14 47.98 6.63
CA VAL A 79 7.66 49.32 6.30
C VAL A 79 6.53 50.31 6.56
N ILE A 80 6.77 51.29 7.41
CA ILE A 80 5.87 52.43 7.65
C ILE A 80 6.54 53.67 7.06
N PHE A 81 5.86 54.32 6.12
CA PHE A 81 6.38 55.55 5.52
C PHE A 81 6.23 56.75 6.46
N LEU A 82 7.20 57.66 6.44
CA LEU A 82 7.14 58.94 7.12
C LEU A 82 6.89 60.01 6.06
N THR A 83 5.76 60.73 6.15
CA THR A 83 5.31 61.64 5.09
C THR A 83 5.13 63.07 5.59
N ALA A 84 5.30 64.07 4.73
CA ALA A 84 4.81 65.42 5.00
C ALA A 84 3.27 65.46 4.81
N LYS A 85 2.55 66.28 5.59
CA LYS A 85 1.08 66.31 5.54
C LYS A 85 0.53 66.59 4.13
N THR A 86 -0.46 65.79 3.74
CA THR A 86 -1.49 66.00 2.68
C THR A 86 -1.12 65.85 1.20
N GLU A 87 -0.29 64.87 0.84
CA GLU A 87 -0.31 64.35 -0.54
C GLU A 87 -0.89 62.93 -0.57
N THR A 88 -2.18 62.83 -0.89
CA THR A 88 -2.90 61.55 -1.02
C THR A 88 -2.24 60.61 -2.04
N ALA A 89 -1.51 61.16 -3.01
CA ALA A 89 -0.78 60.42 -4.04
C ALA A 89 0.37 59.59 -3.45
N ASP A 90 1.16 60.15 -2.53
CA ASP A 90 2.30 59.46 -1.91
C ASP A 90 1.86 58.28 -1.05
N ILE A 91 0.72 58.41 -0.38
CA ILE A 91 0.14 57.35 0.46
C ILE A 91 -0.30 56.17 -0.41
N VAL A 92 -0.99 56.44 -1.52
CA VAL A 92 -1.45 55.40 -2.45
C VAL A 92 -0.25 54.67 -3.06
N GLN A 93 0.74 55.40 -3.56
CA GLN A 93 1.97 54.83 -4.11
C GLN A 93 2.73 53.98 -3.08
N GLY A 94 2.78 54.43 -1.83
CA GLY A 94 3.45 53.70 -0.76
C GLY A 94 2.81 52.34 -0.47
N PHE A 95 1.48 52.28 -0.43
CA PHE A 95 0.76 51.02 -0.25
C PHE A 95 0.90 50.10 -1.47
N GLU A 96 0.89 50.63 -2.69
CA GLU A 96 1.13 49.85 -3.93
C GLU A 96 2.51 49.19 -3.95
N LEU A 97 3.51 49.86 -3.35
CA LEU A 97 4.87 49.32 -3.19
C LEU A 97 5.00 48.33 -2.03
N GLY A 98 3.95 48.12 -1.24
CA GLY A 98 3.90 47.12 -0.16
C GLY A 98 4.24 47.66 1.23
N ALA A 99 4.24 48.97 1.44
CA ALA A 99 4.26 49.52 2.80
C ALA A 99 2.98 49.13 3.55
N VAL A 100 3.09 48.96 4.86
CA VAL A 100 1.97 48.53 5.71
C VAL A 100 1.24 49.69 6.36
N ASP A 101 1.85 50.88 6.39
CA ASP A 101 1.25 52.10 6.93
C ASP A 101 2.04 53.37 6.60
N TYR A 102 1.56 54.52 7.07
CA TYR A 102 2.29 55.78 7.11
C TYR A 102 2.10 56.55 8.42
N VAL A 103 3.02 57.47 8.72
CA VAL A 103 2.96 58.43 9.83
C VAL A 103 3.28 59.82 9.30
N ALA A 104 2.40 60.79 9.56
CA ALA A 104 2.59 62.16 9.12
C ALA A 104 3.57 62.95 10.02
N LYS A 105 4.38 63.81 9.40
CA LYS A 105 5.23 64.82 10.04
C LYS A 105 4.41 66.11 10.30
N PRO A 106 4.57 66.80 11.45
CA PRO A 106 5.42 66.45 12.60
C PRO A 106 4.84 65.25 13.38
N PHE A 107 5.73 64.41 13.92
CA PHE A 107 5.34 63.14 14.55
C PHE A 107 4.54 63.34 15.84
N ASN A 108 3.36 62.74 15.91
CA ASN A 108 2.65 62.56 17.19
C ASN A 108 3.14 61.26 17.85
N ALA A 109 3.70 61.36 19.05
CA ALA A 109 4.26 60.21 19.77
C ALA A 109 3.23 59.08 20.00
N HIS A 110 1.98 59.42 20.32
CA HIS A 110 0.93 58.44 20.56
C HIS A 110 0.54 57.70 19.26
N GLU A 111 0.43 58.44 18.15
CA GLU A 111 0.10 57.86 16.84
C GLU A 111 1.22 56.95 16.33
N LEU A 112 2.47 57.43 16.38
CA LEU A 112 3.65 56.67 15.97
C LEU A 112 3.75 55.35 16.74
N LEU A 113 3.65 55.41 18.07
CA LEU A 113 3.76 54.24 18.92
C LEU A 113 2.61 53.25 18.71
N ALA A 114 1.38 53.74 18.52
CA ALA A 114 0.25 52.88 18.21
C ALA A 114 0.48 52.10 16.91
N ARG A 115 0.86 52.79 15.82
CA ARG A 115 1.10 52.15 14.51
C ARG A 115 2.27 51.18 14.55
N VAL A 116 3.39 51.57 15.16
CA VAL A 116 4.57 50.69 15.34
C VAL A 116 4.18 49.44 16.12
N SER A 117 3.50 49.60 17.26
CA SER A 117 3.09 48.46 18.09
C SER A 117 2.14 47.52 17.35
N THR A 118 1.16 48.07 16.61
CA THR A 118 0.21 47.26 15.83
C THR A 118 0.92 46.41 14.80
N HIS A 119 1.84 46.98 14.02
CA HIS A 119 2.51 46.25 12.94
C HIS A 119 3.54 45.24 13.46
N LEU A 120 4.19 45.51 14.59
CA LEU A 120 5.04 44.53 15.27
C LEU A 120 4.23 43.32 15.77
N ILE A 121 3.08 43.55 16.41
CA ILE A 121 2.19 42.46 16.87
C ILE A 121 1.65 41.67 15.68
N MET A 122 1.25 42.34 14.60
CA MET A 122 0.75 41.67 13.39
C MET A 122 1.80 40.78 12.74
N ASP A 123 3.06 41.25 12.66
CA ASP A 123 4.16 40.43 12.13
C ASP A 123 4.48 39.24 13.05
N GLU A 124 4.49 39.43 14.37
CA GLU A 124 4.67 38.34 15.34
C GLU A 124 3.58 37.27 15.21
N LEU A 125 2.31 37.68 15.15
CA LEU A 125 1.17 36.78 14.96
C LEU A 125 1.28 36.02 13.63
N ARG A 126 1.67 36.71 12.56
CA ARG A 126 1.87 36.09 11.25
C ARG A 126 2.98 35.04 11.28
N ARG A 127 4.13 35.34 11.89
CA ARG A 127 5.23 34.38 12.07
C ARG A 127 4.79 33.18 12.90
N SER A 128 4.04 33.41 13.98
CA SER A 128 3.50 32.35 14.85
C SER A 128 2.52 31.45 14.11
N LEU A 129 1.60 32.02 13.32
CA LEU A 129 0.65 31.27 12.50
C LEU A 129 1.37 30.43 11.44
N ALA A 130 2.36 31.01 10.74
CA ALA A 130 3.17 30.26 9.78
C ALA A 130 3.92 29.09 10.44
N GLY A 131 4.47 29.29 11.64
CA GLY A 131 5.11 28.23 12.43
C GLY A 131 4.14 27.11 12.81
N LYS A 132 2.97 27.46 13.33
CA LYS A 132 1.91 26.49 13.67
C LYS A 132 1.41 25.72 12.46
N ASN A 133 1.21 26.37 11.32
CA ASN A 133 0.79 25.71 10.08
C ASN A 133 1.86 24.71 9.59
N ALA A 134 3.14 25.06 9.68
CA ALA A 134 4.23 24.16 9.32
C ALA A 134 4.36 22.97 10.29
N GLU A 135 4.08 23.17 11.57
CA GLU A 135 3.99 22.08 12.55
C GLU A 135 2.80 21.16 12.27
N LEU A 136 1.62 21.73 12.01
CA LEU A 136 0.42 20.98 11.68
C LEU A 136 0.60 20.14 10.41
N ALA A 137 1.20 20.72 9.36
CA ALA A 137 1.50 20.00 8.12
C ALA A 137 2.44 18.81 8.37
N ARG A 138 3.48 18.98 9.20
CA ARG A 138 4.38 17.88 9.59
C ARG A 138 3.67 16.81 10.39
N ALA A 139 2.80 17.20 11.33
CA ALA A 139 2.02 16.25 12.13
C ALA A 139 1.04 15.46 11.25
N HIS A 140 0.34 16.11 10.32
CA HIS A 140 -0.57 15.47 9.38
C HIS A 140 0.16 14.45 8.50
N GLU A 141 1.33 14.80 7.97
CA GLU A 141 2.13 13.87 7.15
C GLU A 141 2.61 12.66 7.96
N LEU A 142 3.05 12.87 9.21
CA LEU A 142 3.43 11.78 10.10
C LEU A 142 2.25 10.84 10.37
N VAL A 143 1.07 11.39 10.66
CA VAL A 143 -0.15 10.59 10.88
C VAL A 143 -0.52 9.83 9.62
N ARG A 144 -0.54 10.47 8.44
CA ARG A 144 -0.83 9.82 7.15
C ARG A 144 0.14 8.67 6.87
N ARG A 145 1.45 8.90 7.06
CA ARG A 145 2.49 7.88 6.86
C ARG A 145 2.40 6.73 7.86
N ALA A 146 2.08 7.03 9.12
CA ALA A 146 1.89 5.99 10.12
C ALA A 146 0.63 5.16 9.81
N PHE A 147 -0.49 5.82 9.48
CA PHE A 147 -1.74 5.16 9.12
C PHE A 147 -1.58 4.25 7.90
N GLY A 148 -0.90 4.72 6.84
CA GLY A 148 -0.67 3.94 5.62
C GLY A 148 0.16 2.66 5.81
N ARG A 149 0.83 2.48 6.97
CA ARG A 149 1.48 1.21 7.32
C ARG A 149 0.53 0.18 7.92
N TYR A 150 -0.65 0.60 8.37
CA TYR A 150 -1.61 -0.24 9.09
C TYR A 150 -2.95 -0.38 8.37
N VAL A 151 -3.24 0.49 7.40
CA VAL A 151 -4.41 0.44 6.52
C VAL A 151 -3.98 0.72 5.08
N SER A 152 -4.72 0.20 4.10
CA SER A 152 -4.43 0.48 2.69
C SER A 152 -4.59 1.98 2.36
N GLU A 153 -3.90 2.47 1.33
CA GLU A 153 -3.97 3.88 0.94
C GLU A 153 -5.39 4.30 0.55
N GLU A 154 -6.15 3.37 -0.05
CA GLU A 154 -7.55 3.58 -0.47
C GLU A 154 -8.46 3.75 0.75
N VAL A 155 -8.28 2.92 1.78
CA VAL A 155 -9.03 3.02 3.04
C VAL A 155 -8.66 4.30 3.79
N ALA A 156 -7.36 4.62 3.90
CA ALA A 156 -6.91 5.85 4.53
C ALA A 156 -7.46 7.10 3.83
N THR A 157 -7.45 7.12 2.50
CA THR A 157 -7.96 8.24 1.70
C THR A 157 -9.47 8.40 1.90
N SER A 158 -10.23 7.30 1.89
CA SER A 158 -11.67 7.30 2.16
C SER A 158 -12.00 7.88 3.55
N ILE A 159 -11.28 7.44 4.59
CA ILE A 159 -11.46 7.90 5.97
C ILE A 159 -11.07 9.38 6.15
N LEU A 160 -9.99 9.83 5.50
CA LEU A 160 -9.51 11.20 5.64
C LEU A 160 -10.37 12.22 4.88
N GLN A 161 -11.12 11.80 3.86
CA GLN A 161 -11.96 12.67 3.04
C GLN A 161 -13.36 12.91 3.63
N SER A 162 -13.88 12.01 4.48
CA SER A 162 -15.13 12.22 5.22
C SER A 162 -15.03 11.76 6.68
N PRO A 163 -15.43 12.59 7.67
CA PRO A 163 -15.56 12.18 9.07
C PRO A 163 -16.52 10.99 9.29
N GLU A 164 -17.51 10.81 8.40
CA GLU A 164 -18.44 9.67 8.43
C GLU A 164 -17.75 8.34 8.04
N GLY A 165 -16.57 8.41 7.42
CA GLY A 165 -15.76 7.25 7.02
C GLY A 165 -15.28 6.38 8.17
N LEU A 166 -15.52 6.76 9.44
CA LEU A 166 -15.26 5.97 10.66
C LEU A 166 -16.54 5.37 11.28
N GLU A 167 -17.73 5.72 10.77
CA GLU A 167 -18.98 5.18 11.29
C GLU A 167 -19.03 3.67 11.08
N LEU A 168 -19.50 2.96 12.12
CA LEU A 168 -19.71 1.51 12.04
C LEU A 168 -20.88 1.23 11.10
N GLY A 169 -20.69 0.25 10.22
CA GLY A 169 -21.65 -0.08 9.19
C GLY A 169 -20.95 -0.39 7.88
N GLY A 170 -21.75 -0.80 6.90
CA GLY A 170 -21.26 -1.08 5.57
C GLY A 170 -22.41 -1.02 4.59
N GLU A 171 -22.05 -0.95 3.32
CA GLU A 171 -22.99 -0.98 2.22
C GLU A 171 -22.95 -2.36 1.54
N GLU A 172 -24.09 -2.82 1.04
CA GLU A 172 -24.13 -4.02 0.21
C GLU A 172 -23.61 -3.69 -1.18
N ARG A 173 -22.44 -4.23 -1.53
CA ARG A 173 -21.76 -3.97 -2.80
C ARG A 173 -21.34 -5.28 -3.46
N GLU A 174 -21.40 -5.30 -4.79
CA GLU A 174 -20.77 -6.36 -5.57
C GLU A 174 -19.28 -6.10 -5.69
N VAL A 175 -18.48 -7.08 -5.28
CA VAL A 175 -17.02 -6.99 -5.27
C VAL A 175 -16.42 -8.29 -5.76
N THR A 176 -15.14 -8.24 -6.12
CA THR A 176 -14.34 -9.45 -6.35
C THR A 176 -13.40 -9.66 -5.18
N ILE A 177 -13.37 -10.90 -4.68
CA ILE A 177 -12.63 -11.32 -3.50
C ILE A 177 -11.58 -12.31 -3.97
N LEU A 178 -10.32 -12.02 -3.65
CA LEU A 178 -9.18 -12.90 -3.89
C LEU A 178 -8.67 -13.40 -2.54
N MET A 179 -8.50 -14.71 -2.42
CA MET A 179 -7.81 -15.35 -1.32
C MET A 179 -6.57 -16.06 -1.86
N SER A 180 -5.42 -15.85 -1.23
CA SER A 180 -4.19 -16.61 -1.50
C SER A 180 -3.66 -17.27 -0.25
N ASP A 181 -2.91 -18.36 -0.42
CA ASP A 181 -2.25 -19.12 0.66
C ASP A 181 -1.00 -19.84 0.13
N LEU A 182 0.05 -19.99 0.95
CA LEU A 182 1.30 -20.62 0.56
C LEU A 182 1.30 -22.13 0.84
N ARG A 183 1.57 -22.90 -0.21
CA ARG A 183 1.63 -24.37 -0.12
C ARG A 183 2.83 -24.84 0.67
N GLY A 184 2.58 -25.68 1.66
CA GLY A 184 3.61 -26.26 2.51
C GLY A 184 4.19 -25.30 3.55
N PHE A 185 3.71 -24.05 3.66
CA PHE A 185 4.29 -23.06 4.55
C PHE A 185 4.20 -23.44 6.02
N THR A 186 3.07 -23.99 6.49
CA THR A 186 2.94 -24.44 7.88
C THR A 186 4.00 -25.50 8.26
N ALA A 187 4.27 -26.44 7.35
CA ALA A 187 5.29 -27.48 7.56
C ALA A 187 6.71 -26.90 7.51
N LEU A 188 6.94 -25.90 6.67
CA LEU A 188 8.20 -25.15 6.61
C LEU A 188 8.44 -24.36 7.90
N ALA A 189 7.44 -23.60 8.35
CA ALA A 189 7.52 -22.77 9.56
C ALA A 189 7.82 -23.58 10.83
N ALA A 190 7.40 -24.84 10.91
CA ALA A 190 7.73 -25.74 12.01
C ALA A 190 9.21 -26.14 12.10
N ARG A 191 9.98 -25.95 11.01
CA ARG A 191 11.41 -26.32 10.92
C ARG A 191 12.34 -25.11 11.00
N LEU A 192 11.80 -23.91 10.85
CA LEU A 192 12.54 -22.66 10.83
C LEU A 192 12.55 -21.98 12.20
N SER A 193 13.54 -21.13 12.44
CA SER A 193 13.49 -20.22 13.58
C SER A 193 12.44 -19.13 13.36
N PRO A 194 11.85 -18.55 14.43
CA PRO A 194 10.89 -17.45 14.30
C PRO A 194 11.42 -16.26 13.50
N LYS A 195 12.73 -15.98 13.57
CA LYS A 195 13.37 -14.89 12.81
C LYS A 195 13.36 -15.17 11.31
N GLU A 196 13.69 -16.39 10.91
CA GLU A 196 13.67 -16.81 9.50
C GLU A 196 12.25 -16.80 8.95
N VAL A 197 11.26 -17.28 9.72
CA VAL A 197 9.84 -17.22 9.33
C VAL A 197 9.39 -15.79 9.03
N ILE A 198 9.73 -14.84 9.90
CA ILE A 198 9.39 -13.42 9.70
C ILE A 198 10.11 -12.84 8.48
N GLU A 199 11.40 -13.16 8.30
CA GLU A 199 12.17 -12.67 7.15
C GLU A 199 11.59 -13.18 5.83
N PHE A 200 11.18 -14.45 5.77
CA PHE A 200 10.54 -15.03 4.60
C PHE A 200 9.16 -14.44 4.34
N LEU A 201 8.32 -14.31 5.38
CA LEU A 201 7.01 -13.67 5.24
C LEU A 201 7.15 -12.24 4.73
N ASN A 202 8.13 -11.48 5.22
CA ASN A 202 8.33 -10.11 4.77
C ASN A 202 8.73 -10.04 3.28
N VAL A 203 9.59 -10.94 2.79
CA VAL A 203 9.96 -10.99 1.36
C VAL A 203 8.74 -11.31 0.49
N PHE A 204 7.92 -12.28 0.91
CA PHE A 204 6.70 -12.64 0.22
C PHE A 204 5.67 -11.50 0.23
N LEU A 205 5.34 -10.98 1.41
CA LEU A 205 4.34 -9.94 1.59
C LEU A 205 4.72 -8.64 0.87
N GLU A 206 5.99 -8.24 0.89
CA GLU A 206 6.49 -7.07 0.15
C GLU A 206 6.15 -7.20 -1.35
N ALA A 207 6.50 -8.33 -1.97
CA ALA A 207 6.23 -8.55 -3.39
C ALA A 207 4.73 -8.64 -3.71
N MET A 208 3.94 -9.28 -2.84
CA MET A 208 2.50 -9.42 -3.05
C MET A 208 1.77 -8.09 -2.89
N VAL A 209 2.09 -7.31 -1.85
CA VAL A 209 1.49 -5.97 -1.62
C VAL A 209 1.76 -5.06 -2.82
N ASP A 210 3.00 -5.04 -3.33
CA ASP A 210 3.35 -4.25 -4.51
C ASP A 210 2.54 -4.63 -5.75
N VAL A 211 2.27 -5.92 -5.95
CA VAL A 211 1.43 -6.40 -7.05
C VAL A 211 -0.02 -5.98 -6.82
N ILE A 212 -0.57 -6.23 -5.64
CA ILE A 212 -1.96 -5.93 -5.28
C ILE A 212 -2.28 -4.45 -5.48
N SER A 213 -1.40 -3.55 -5.04
CA SER A 213 -1.57 -2.11 -5.20
C SER A 213 -1.60 -1.67 -6.67
N ARG A 214 -0.84 -2.31 -7.57
CA ARG A 214 -0.86 -1.98 -9.02
C ARG A 214 -2.20 -2.27 -9.68
N TYR A 215 -2.98 -3.19 -9.12
CA TYR A 215 -4.32 -3.56 -9.62
C TYR A 215 -5.44 -2.95 -8.77
N GLU A 216 -5.13 -1.96 -7.93
CA GLU A 216 -6.10 -1.27 -7.07
C GLU A 216 -6.86 -2.23 -6.14
N GLY A 217 -6.19 -3.31 -5.71
CA GLY A 217 -6.73 -4.25 -4.73
C GLY A 217 -6.58 -3.69 -3.31
N THR A 218 -7.62 -3.78 -2.51
CA THR A 218 -7.61 -3.42 -1.09
C THR A 218 -7.38 -4.66 -0.25
N ILE A 219 -6.31 -4.69 0.52
CA ILE A 219 -6.02 -5.80 1.45
C ILE A 219 -6.96 -5.67 2.66
N ASP A 220 -7.84 -6.66 2.83
CA ASP A 220 -8.73 -6.78 4.00
C ASP A 220 -7.95 -7.25 5.22
N GLU A 221 -7.22 -8.36 5.06
CA GLU A 221 -6.52 -9.01 6.14
C GLU A 221 -5.37 -9.88 5.62
N ILE A 222 -4.30 -9.97 6.42
CA ILE A 222 -3.20 -10.92 6.25
C ILE A 222 -3.27 -11.88 7.43
N ILE A 223 -3.41 -13.18 7.16
CA ILE A 223 -3.60 -14.22 8.18
C ILE A 223 -2.47 -15.24 8.04
N GLY A 224 -1.37 -15.00 8.76
CA GLY A 224 -0.16 -15.82 8.59
C GLY A 224 0.43 -15.59 7.20
N ASP A 225 0.39 -16.63 6.36
CA ASP A 225 0.81 -16.63 4.96
C ASP A 225 -0.35 -16.40 3.96
N ALA A 226 -1.59 -16.33 4.45
CA ALA A 226 -2.74 -16.05 3.61
C ALA A 226 -2.99 -14.54 3.45
N ILE A 227 -3.46 -14.15 2.26
CA ILE A 227 -3.82 -12.75 1.95
C ILE A 227 -5.26 -12.73 1.42
N LEU A 228 -6.09 -11.89 2.04
CA LEU A 228 -7.44 -11.59 1.59
C LEU A 228 -7.48 -10.20 0.95
N VAL A 229 -7.92 -10.12 -0.30
CA VAL A 229 -7.97 -8.89 -1.08
C VAL A 229 -9.37 -8.68 -1.66
N ILE A 230 -9.81 -7.42 -1.65
CA ILE A 230 -11.09 -6.97 -2.19
C ILE A 230 -10.82 -6.03 -3.36
N PHE A 231 -11.55 -6.21 -4.46
CA PHE A 231 -11.57 -5.33 -5.62
C PHE A 231 -12.96 -4.75 -5.80
N GLY A 232 -13.05 -3.46 -6.12
CA GLY A 232 -14.34 -2.73 -6.22
C GLY A 232 -14.82 -2.09 -4.91
N ALA A 233 -14.02 -2.17 -3.85
CA ALA A 233 -14.22 -1.43 -2.61
C ALA A 233 -12.86 -1.12 -1.92
N PRO A 234 -12.69 0.04 -1.26
CA PRO A 234 -13.67 1.14 -1.15
C PRO A 234 -13.86 1.90 -2.46
N LEU A 235 -12.87 1.85 -3.35
CA LEU A 235 -12.92 2.46 -4.68
C LEU A 235 -13.89 1.69 -5.59
N VAL A 236 -14.83 2.41 -6.20
CA VAL A 236 -15.76 1.84 -7.17
C VAL A 236 -15.01 1.56 -8.47
N SER A 237 -15.03 0.32 -8.93
CA SER A 237 -14.39 -0.11 -10.18
C SER A 237 -15.31 -1.03 -10.94
N SER A 238 -15.67 -0.73 -12.19
CA SER A 238 -16.59 -1.56 -12.99
C SER A 238 -15.94 -2.81 -13.58
N ASP A 239 -14.60 -2.87 -13.60
CA ASP A 239 -13.76 -3.96 -14.07
C ASP A 239 -13.10 -4.73 -12.92
N HIS A 240 -13.64 -4.63 -11.69
CA HIS A 240 -13.06 -5.24 -10.48
C HIS A 240 -12.77 -6.74 -10.64
N ALA A 241 -13.61 -7.48 -11.37
CA ALA A 241 -13.39 -8.90 -11.63
C ALA A 241 -12.17 -9.16 -12.52
N ALA A 242 -11.99 -8.35 -13.57
CA ALA A 242 -10.86 -8.47 -14.47
C ALA A 242 -9.54 -8.07 -13.78
N LYS A 243 -9.58 -6.99 -12.98
CA LYS A 243 -8.46 -6.58 -12.11
C LYS A 243 -8.10 -7.67 -11.10
N GLY A 244 -9.08 -8.28 -10.44
CA GLY A 244 -8.85 -9.38 -9.49
C GLY A 244 -8.16 -10.59 -10.13
N VAL A 245 -8.61 -11.02 -11.31
CA VAL A 245 -7.98 -12.11 -12.05
C VAL A 245 -6.59 -11.74 -12.55
N ALA A 246 -6.42 -10.55 -13.11
CA ALA A 246 -5.10 -10.06 -13.54
C ALA A 246 -4.12 -9.98 -12.37
N CYS A 247 -4.57 -9.49 -11.20
CA CYS A 247 -3.78 -9.47 -9.98
C CYS A 247 -3.37 -10.88 -9.56
N GLY A 248 -4.30 -11.85 -9.53
CA GLY A 248 -3.98 -13.24 -9.21
C GLY A 248 -2.92 -13.85 -10.14
N LEU A 249 -3.03 -13.60 -11.45
CA LEU A 249 -2.02 -14.05 -12.42
C LEU A 249 -0.67 -13.35 -12.21
N ALA A 250 -0.67 -12.05 -11.94
CA ALA A 250 0.54 -11.28 -11.67
C ALA A 250 1.23 -11.71 -10.38
N MET A 251 0.46 -12.03 -9.32
CA MET A 251 0.97 -12.58 -8.06
C MET A 251 1.67 -13.92 -8.29
N GLN A 252 1.09 -14.81 -9.10
CA GLN A 252 1.72 -16.07 -9.47
C GLN A 252 3.03 -15.86 -10.26
N LEU A 253 3.05 -14.91 -11.21
CA LEU A 253 4.29 -14.58 -11.95
C LEU A 253 5.38 -14.02 -11.02
N ALA A 254 5.00 -13.18 -10.05
CA ALA A 254 5.90 -12.59 -9.07
C ALA A 254 6.58 -13.62 -8.16
N MET A 255 5.98 -14.81 -7.97
CA MET A 255 6.58 -15.88 -7.18
C MET A 255 7.95 -16.33 -7.72
N THR A 256 8.24 -16.13 -9.01
CA THR A 256 9.54 -16.43 -9.58
C THR A 256 10.65 -15.61 -8.92
N ASP A 257 10.44 -14.31 -8.72
CA ASP A 257 11.40 -13.43 -8.05
C ASP A 257 11.46 -13.69 -6.54
N VAL A 258 10.30 -13.91 -5.92
CA VAL A 258 10.21 -14.27 -4.50
C VAL A 258 11.05 -15.53 -4.23
N ASN A 259 10.84 -16.60 -5.00
CA ASN A 259 11.57 -17.84 -4.85
C ASN A 259 13.07 -17.66 -5.11
N ARG A 260 13.47 -16.84 -6.09
CA ARG A 260 14.89 -16.51 -6.31
C ARG A 260 15.51 -15.87 -5.04
N ARG A 261 14.86 -14.85 -4.48
CA ARG A 261 15.33 -14.16 -3.26
C ARG A 261 15.36 -15.09 -2.04
N LEU A 262 14.40 -16.02 -1.95
CA LEU A 262 14.33 -17.03 -0.88
C LEU A 262 15.47 -18.05 -1.00
N VAL A 263 15.74 -18.56 -2.20
CA VAL A 263 16.81 -19.52 -2.48
C VAL A 263 18.20 -18.92 -2.22
N GLU A 264 18.42 -17.65 -2.58
CA GLU A 264 19.65 -16.91 -2.25
C GLU A 264 19.91 -16.83 -0.74
N LYS A 265 18.85 -16.89 0.08
CA LYS A 265 18.89 -16.93 1.54
C LYS A 265 18.90 -18.36 2.11
N GLY A 266 19.02 -19.39 1.27
CA GLY A 266 19.08 -20.79 1.66
C GLY A 266 17.72 -21.44 1.95
N ALA A 267 16.61 -20.80 1.57
CA ALA A 267 15.27 -21.36 1.76
C ALA A 267 14.80 -22.23 0.58
N ALA A 268 13.80 -23.07 0.83
CA ALA A 268 13.13 -23.83 -0.21
C ALA A 268 12.17 -22.96 -1.02
N GLU A 269 11.96 -23.31 -2.28
CA GLU A 269 10.93 -22.69 -3.12
C GLU A 269 9.53 -22.94 -2.56
N LEU A 270 8.67 -21.95 -2.73
CA LEU A 270 7.28 -21.97 -2.31
C LEU A 270 6.37 -21.88 -3.52
N GLU A 271 5.19 -22.45 -3.38
CA GLU A 271 4.11 -22.29 -4.35
C GLU A 271 2.92 -21.62 -3.67
N MET A 272 2.09 -20.95 -4.45
CA MET A 272 0.91 -20.24 -3.95
C MET A 272 -0.35 -20.77 -4.63
N GLY A 273 -1.42 -20.96 -3.86
CA GLY A 273 -2.76 -21.18 -4.40
C GLY A 273 -3.55 -19.88 -4.37
N ILE A 274 -4.36 -19.61 -5.41
CA ILE A 274 -5.23 -18.42 -5.45
C ILE A 274 -6.66 -18.80 -5.85
N GLY A 275 -7.62 -18.45 -5.00
CA GLY A 275 -9.05 -18.57 -5.29
C GLY A 275 -9.72 -17.21 -5.41
N ILE A 276 -10.56 -17.04 -6.43
CA ILE A 276 -11.23 -15.76 -6.72
C ILE A 276 -12.74 -15.98 -6.89
N ASN A 277 -13.53 -15.12 -6.24
CA ASN A 277 -14.97 -15.12 -6.35
C ASN A 277 -15.52 -13.70 -6.50
N THR A 278 -16.58 -13.55 -7.29
CA THR A 278 -17.32 -12.29 -7.46
C THR A 278 -18.74 -12.46 -6.93
N GLY A 279 -19.18 -11.50 -6.12
CA GLY A 279 -20.55 -11.47 -5.62
C GLY A 279 -20.81 -10.36 -4.62
N ARG A 280 -22.08 -10.22 -4.22
CA ARG A 280 -22.52 -9.20 -3.27
C ARG A 280 -22.12 -9.54 -1.83
N VAL A 281 -21.55 -8.58 -1.13
CA VAL A 281 -21.14 -8.64 0.28
C VAL A 281 -21.42 -7.30 0.95
N ILE A 282 -21.35 -7.26 2.27
CA ILE A 282 -21.34 -6.00 3.02
C ILE A 282 -19.88 -5.58 3.15
N VAL A 283 -19.53 -4.38 2.66
CA VAL A 283 -18.18 -3.81 2.85
C VAL A 283 -18.30 -2.54 3.68
N GLY A 284 -17.44 -2.40 4.68
CA GLY A 284 -17.38 -1.20 5.50
C GLY A 284 -16.62 -1.40 6.79
N ASN A 285 -16.86 -0.51 7.74
CA ASN A 285 -16.24 -0.53 9.05
C ASN A 285 -16.94 -1.53 9.96
N ILE A 286 -16.29 -2.67 10.17
CA ILE A 286 -16.78 -3.76 11.00
C ILE A 286 -15.97 -3.82 12.30
N GLY A 287 -16.67 -3.87 13.43
CA GLY A 287 -16.04 -4.00 14.75
C GLY A 287 -16.78 -3.26 15.85
N SER A 288 -16.01 -2.65 16.74
CA SER A 288 -16.50 -1.88 17.89
C SER A 288 -15.86 -0.49 17.91
N LEU A 289 -16.40 0.43 18.71
CA LEU A 289 -15.85 1.78 18.87
C LEU A 289 -14.36 1.84 19.27
N ARG A 290 -13.81 0.77 19.86
CA ARG A 290 -12.40 0.69 20.26
C ARG A 290 -11.51 -0.02 19.25
N ARG A 291 -12.11 -0.77 18.32
CA ARG A 291 -11.39 -1.57 17.32
C ARG A 291 -12.31 -1.83 16.14
N THR A 292 -12.03 -1.14 15.05
CA THR A 292 -12.74 -1.23 13.77
C THR A 292 -11.73 -1.62 12.70
N LYS A 293 -12.16 -2.47 11.76
CA LYS A 293 -11.44 -2.69 10.52
C LYS A 293 -12.36 -2.43 9.34
N TYR A 294 -11.82 -1.88 8.25
CA TYR A 294 -12.52 -1.89 6.98
C TYR A 294 -12.46 -3.30 6.43
N ALA A 295 -13.61 -3.96 6.26
CA ALA A 295 -13.65 -5.35 5.86
C ALA A 295 -14.88 -5.72 5.02
N ALA A 296 -14.76 -6.81 4.26
CA ALA A 296 -15.88 -7.47 3.59
C ALA A 296 -16.45 -8.61 4.45
N VAL A 297 -17.77 -8.66 4.58
CA VAL A 297 -18.49 -9.71 5.29
C VAL A 297 -19.61 -10.25 4.42
N GLY A 298 -19.67 -11.58 4.28
CA GLY A 298 -20.73 -12.25 3.55
C GLY A 298 -20.39 -13.69 3.19
N SER A 299 -21.38 -14.44 2.71
CA SER A 299 -21.20 -15.81 2.24
C SER A 299 -20.20 -15.90 1.08
N ASN A 300 -20.11 -14.86 0.24
CA ASN A 300 -19.17 -14.80 -0.89
C ASN A 300 -17.69 -14.67 -0.47
N VAL A 301 -17.39 -14.14 0.72
CA VAL A 301 -16.03 -14.13 1.31
C VAL A 301 -15.61 -15.56 1.66
N ASN A 302 -16.50 -16.28 2.35
CA ASN A 302 -16.28 -17.68 2.69
C ASN A 302 -16.17 -18.56 1.44
N LEU A 303 -16.92 -18.24 0.38
CA LEU A 303 -16.82 -18.94 -0.90
C LEU A 303 -15.45 -18.75 -1.55
N ALA A 304 -14.88 -17.54 -1.56
CA ALA A 304 -13.53 -17.30 -2.08
C ALA A 304 -12.47 -18.16 -1.36
N GLY A 305 -12.52 -18.21 -0.01
CA GLY A 305 -11.63 -19.08 0.76
C GLY A 305 -11.83 -20.57 0.48
N ARG A 306 -13.06 -21.02 0.20
CA ARG A 306 -13.33 -22.41 -0.23
C ARG A 306 -12.79 -22.70 -1.63
N ILE A 307 -12.86 -21.74 -2.55
CA ILE A 307 -12.30 -21.90 -3.89
C ILE A 307 -10.78 -22.00 -3.80
N GLU A 308 -10.15 -21.14 -2.99
CA GLU A 308 -8.72 -21.17 -2.73
C GLU A 308 -8.29 -22.55 -2.21
N SER A 309 -9.02 -23.12 -1.25
CA SER A 309 -8.65 -24.41 -0.66
C SER A 309 -8.68 -25.58 -1.65
N PHE A 310 -9.38 -25.44 -2.79
CA PHE A 310 -9.34 -26.40 -3.88
C PHE A 310 -8.11 -26.25 -4.79
N THR A 311 -7.40 -25.12 -4.78
CA THR A 311 -6.26 -24.88 -5.67
C THR A 311 -5.03 -25.74 -5.29
N THR A 312 -4.12 -25.90 -6.24
CA THR A 312 -2.75 -26.43 -6.04
C THR A 312 -1.73 -25.31 -6.27
N GLY A 313 -0.45 -25.56 -5.97
CA GLY A 313 0.60 -24.54 -6.09
C GLY A 313 0.79 -24.02 -7.52
N GLY A 314 0.75 -22.71 -7.73
CA GLY A 314 0.82 -22.07 -9.06
C GLY A 314 -0.54 -21.91 -9.75
N GLN A 315 -1.64 -22.26 -9.09
CA GLN A 315 -2.97 -22.32 -9.70
C GLN A 315 -3.80 -21.07 -9.34
N VAL A 316 -4.59 -20.59 -10.31
CA VAL A 316 -5.62 -19.56 -10.10
C VAL A 316 -6.97 -20.15 -10.45
N LEU A 317 -7.82 -20.37 -9.44
CA LEU A 317 -9.19 -20.86 -9.63
C LEU A 317 -10.19 -19.71 -9.46
N ILE A 318 -11.15 -19.63 -10.37
CA ILE A 318 -12.23 -18.64 -10.33
C ILE A 318 -13.60 -19.33 -10.31
N SER A 319 -14.59 -18.70 -9.70
CA SER A 319 -16.00 -19.10 -9.82
C SER A 319 -16.59 -18.75 -11.20
N GLU A 320 -17.66 -19.44 -11.59
CA GLU A 320 -18.44 -19.09 -12.80
C GLU A 320 -18.87 -17.62 -12.79
N ASN A 321 -19.41 -17.12 -11.68
CA ASN A 321 -19.79 -15.70 -11.54
C ASN A 321 -18.66 -14.74 -11.88
N THR A 322 -17.42 -15.07 -11.47
CA THR A 322 -16.25 -14.24 -11.77
C THR A 322 -15.95 -14.26 -13.26
N ARG A 323 -16.04 -15.42 -13.91
CA ARG A 323 -15.86 -15.55 -15.36
C ARG A 323 -16.90 -14.73 -16.12
N GLU A 324 -18.18 -14.87 -15.77
CA GLU A 324 -19.29 -14.16 -16.43
C GLU A 324 -19.17 -12.63 -16.28
N SER A 325 -18.57 -12.16 -15.18
CA SER A 325 -18.34 -10.74 -14.92
C SER A 325 -17.18 -10.14 -15.73
N ILE A 326 -16.35 -10.96 -16.37
CA ILE A 326 -15.16 -10.51 -17.12
C ILE A 326 -15.48 -10.43 -18.61
N LYS A 327 -15.23 -9.25 -19.19
CA LYS A 327 -15.40 -8.99 -20.63
C LYS A 327 -14.15 -9.35 -21.44
N SER A 328 -12.97 -9.29 -20.83
CA SER A 328 -11.70 -9.63 -21.48
C SER A 328 -11.62 -11.12 -21.81
N THR A 329 -10.87 -11.48 -22.85
CA THR A 329 -10.63 -12.88 -23.21
C THR A 329 -9.82 -13.58 -22.12
N LEU A 330 -10.29 -14.75 -21.66
CA LEU A 330 -9.59 -15.60 -20.69
C LEU A 330 -9.08 -16.88 -21.36
N ARG A 331 -7.86 -17.28 -21.01
CA ARG A 331 -7.35 -18.63 -21.29
C ARG A 331 -7.75 -19.54 -20.12
N ILE A 332 -8.66 -20.47 -20.37
CA ILE A 332 -9.12 -21.44 -19.38
C ILE A 332 -8.38 -22.76 -19.60
N ASP A 333 -7.54 -23.13 -18.65
CA ASP A 333 -6.68 -24.32 -18.74
C ASP A 333 -7.37 -25.57 -18.15
N GLY A 334 -8.42 -25.38 -17.34
CA GLY A 334 -9.18 -26.46 -16.72
C GLY A 334 -10.57 -26.03 -16.24
N GLN A 335 -11.49 -26.98 -16.15
CA GLN A 335 -12.83 -26.79 -15.60
C GLN A 335 -13.16 -27.92 -14.64
N PHE A 336 -13.73 -27.57 -13.49
CA PHE A 336 -14.00 -28.50 -12.40
C PHE A 336 -15.39 -28.29 -11.84
N GLN A 337 -16.02 -29.37 -11.44
CA GLN A 337 -17.28 -29.34 -10.72
C GLN A 337 -17.05 -29.89 -9.31
N VAL A 338 -17.26 -29.05 -8.30
CA VAL A 338 -16.98 -29.38 -6.89
C VAL A 338 -18.21 -29.17 -6.01
N GLU A 339 -18.30 -29.90 -4.92
CA GLU A 339 -19.33 -29.69 -3.90
C GLU A 339 -18.67 -29.19 -2.62
N PRO A 340 -18.72 -27.88 -2.35
CA PRO A 340 -18.10 -27.33 -1.15
C PRO A 340 -18.92 -27.72 0.09
N LYS A 341 -18.22 -27.91 1.20
CA LYS A 341 -18.84 -28.26 2.49
C LYS A 341 -19.92 -27.26 2.90
N GLY A 342 -21.14 -27.76 3.10
CA GLY A 342 -22.28 -26.97 3.55
C GLY A 342 -22.96 -26.11 2.48
N ALA A 343 -22.61 -26.27 1.19
CA ALA A 343 -23.44 -25.73 0.12
C ALA A 343 -24.51 -26.74 -0.29
N SER A 344 -25.68 -26.21 -0.65
CA SER A 344 -26.79 -26.98 -1.23
C SER A 344 -26.65 -27.20 -2.74
N ARG A 345 -25.59 -26.65 -3.36
CA ARG A 345 -25.38 -26.67 -4.81
C ARG A 345 -23.92 -26.92 -5.16
N SER A 346 -23.72 -27.66 -6.24
CA SER A 346 -22.44 -27.84 -6.89
C SER A 346 -21.92 -26.50 -7.45
N LEU A 347 -20.61 -26.28 -7.35
CA LEU A 347 -19.91 -25.13 -7.88
C LEU A 347 -19.11 -25.52 -9.12
N GLN A 348 -19.22 -24.69 -10.15
CA GLN A 348 -18.36 -24.75 -11.31
C GLN A 348 -17.17 -23.81 -11.13
N LEU A 349 -15.97 -24.37 -11.24
CA LEU A 349 -14.70 -23.66 -11.10
C LEU A 349 -13.90 -23.73 -12.39
N HIS A 350 -13.08 -22.72 -12.62
CA HIS A 350 -12.21 -22.64 -13.79
C HIS A 350 -10.78 -22.28 -13.40
N GLU A 351 -9.81 -23.00 -13.97
CA GLU A 351 -8.41 -22.64 -13.89
C GLU A 351 -8.07 -21.63 -14.98
N VAL A 352 -7.63 -20.45 -14.56
CA VAL A 352 -7.25 -19.37 -15.46
C VAL A 352 -5.75 -19.39 -15.67
N GLY A 353 -5.34 -19.58 -16.92
CA GLY A 353 -3.95 -19.53 -17.36
C GLY A 353 -3.53 -18.20 -17.99
N GLY A 354 -4.48 -17.30 -18.25
CA GLY A 354 -4.17 -15.98 -18.82
C GLY A 354 -5.39 -15.10 -19.03
N ILE A 355 -5.12 -13.81 -19.20
CA ILE A 355 -6.09 -12.75 -19.49
C ILE A 355 -5.54 -11.84 -20.59
N GLY A 356 -6.37 -11.53 -21.57
CA GLY A 356 -6.02 -10.66 -22.71
C GLY A 356 -5.98 -9.17 -22.34
N GLU A 357 -6.19 -8.31 -23.33
CA GLU A 357 -6.21 -6.86 -23.13
C GLU A 357 -7.24 -6.42 -22.05
N PRO A 358 -6.92 -5.37 -21.26
CA PRO A 358 -5.72 -4.54 -21.32
C PRO A 358 -4.50 -5.10 -20.57
N PHE A 359 -4.62 -6.25 -19.91
CA PHE A 359 -3.62 -6.75 -18.95
C PHE A 359 -2.52 -7.59 -19.61
N ASN A 360 -2.86 -8.40 -20.61
CA ASN A 360 -1.92 -9.22 -21.39
C ASN A 360 -1.01 -10.11 -20.54
N LEU A 361 -1.59 -10.83 -19.57
CA LEU A 361 -0.86 -11.73 -18.67
C LEU A 361 -1.14 -13.18 -19.05
N SER A 362 -0.10 -14.02 -18.98
CA SER A 362 -0.25 -15.45 -19.18
C SER A 362 0.75 -16.22 -18.33
N LEU A 363 0.25 -17.24 -17.63
CA LEU A 363 1.06 -18.18 -16.88
C LEU A 363 1.67 -19.24 -17.81
N PRO A 364 2.88 -19.72 -17.51
CA PRO A 364 3.45 -20.87 -18.19
C PRO A 364 2.55 -22.10 -17.96
N PRO A 365 2.49 -23.03 -18.93
CA PRO A 365 1.76 -24.28 -18.75
C PRO A 365 2.36 -25.10 -17.60
N ARG A 366 1.48 -25.67 -16.76
CA ARG A 366 1.87 -26.39 -15.53
C ARG A 366 1.98 -27.91 -15.69
N SER A 367 1.87 -28.46 -16.89
CA SER A 367 1.90 -29.93 -17.06
C SER A 367 3.33 -30.45 -17.10
N ASP A 368 3.71 -31.21 -16.08
CA ASP A 368 4.96 -31.99 -16.12
C ASP A 368 4.82 -33.19 -17.08
N VAL A 369 5.95 -33.69 -17.59
CA VAL A 369 5.96 -34.99 -18.27
C VAL A 369 6.11 -36.07 -17.20
N LEU A 370 5.08 -36.91 -17.06
CA LEU A 370 5.13 -38.06 -16.16
C LEU A 370 6.06 -39.13 -16.74
N CYS A 371 7.05 -39.54 -15.94
CA CYS A 371 7.96 -40.62 -16.28
C CYS A 371 7.45 -41.93 -15.70
N PRO A 372 7.12 -42.95 -16.53
CA PRO A 372 6.67 -44.24 -16.03
C PRO A 372 7.71 -44.91 -15.14
N LEU A 373 7.28 -45.44 -14.01
CA LEU A 373 8.15 -46.20 -13.11
C LEU A 373 8.33 -47.62 -13.67
N PRO A 374 9.57 -48.14 -13.81
CA PRO A 374 9.80 -49.48 -14.32
C PRO A 374 9.15 -50.58 -13.48
N GLN A 375 9.07 -50.36 -12.17
CA GLN A 375 8.38 -51.22 -11.23
C GLN A 375 7.45 -50.35 -10.36
N PRO A 376 6.16 -50.23 -10.73
CA PRO A 376 5.18 -49.45 -9.99
C PRO A 376 5.00 -49.96 -8.54
N PRO A 377 5.44 -49.20 -7.50
CA PRO A 377 5.31 -49.66 -6.13
C PRO A 377 3.83 -49.63 -5.70
N PRO A 378 3.41 -50.58 -4.84
CA PRO A 378 2.08 -50.55 -4.24
C PRO A 378 1.96 -49.35 -3.30
N ILE A 379 0.79 -48.72 -3.31
CA ILE A 379 0.48 -47.58 -2.44
C ILE A 379 -0.78 -47.88 -1.64
N SER A 380 -0.84 -47.38 -0.41
CA SER A 380 -2.08 -47.22 0.33
C SER A 380 -2.44 -45.74 0.35
N PHE A 381 -3.72 -45.41 0.22
CA PHE A 381 -4.14 -44.02 0.31
C PHE A 381 -5.50 -43.86 0.96
N THR A 382 -5.72 -42.68 1.51
CA THR A 382 -6.99 -42.25 2.08
C THR A 382 -7.41 -40.94 1.42
N VAL A 383 -8.66 -40.88 0.97
CA VAL A 383 -9.28 -39.61 0.55
C VAL A 383 -9.60 -38.83 1.81
N LEU A 384 -8.97 -37.67 1.96
CA LEU A 384 -9.12 -36.82 3.13
C LEU A 384 -10.44 -36.04 3.01
N GLU A 385 -11.53 -36.63 3.51
CA GLU A 385 -12.78 -35.91 3.75
C GLU A 385 -12.82 -35.39 5.19
N GLU A 386 -13.23 -34.14 5.39
CA GLU A 386 -13.26 -33.48 6.71
C GLU A 386 -14.30 -34.05 7.70
N LYS A 387 -15.07 -35.06 7.29
CA LYS A 387 -16.03 -35.77 8.15
C LYS A 387 -15.87 -37.25 7.90
N PHE A 388 -15.22 -37.98 8.81
CA PHE A 388 -15.69 -39.23 9.43
C PHE A 388 -14.55 -39.97 10.14
N LEU A 389 -14.86 -40.47 11.34
CA LEU A 389 -14.13 -41.52 12.04
C LEU A 389 -14.25 -42.82 11.23
N GLY A 390 -13.21 -43.12 10.46
CA GLY A 390 -13.12 -44.31 9.61
C GLY A 390 -12.32 -43.97 8.36
N ARG A 391 -10.99 -43.93 8.47
CA ARG A 391 -10.11 -43.77 7.30
C ARG A 391 -10.22 -45.05 6.47
N THR A 392 -11.09 -45.07 5.47
CA THR A 392 -11.08 -46.14 4.48
C THR A 392 -9.75 -46.07 3.75
N VAL A 393 -8.93 -47.11 3.94
CA VAL A 393 -7.65 -47.24 3.25
C VAL A 393 -7.93 -47.96 1.95
N HIS A 394 -7.63 -47.28 0.85
CA HIS A 394 -7.68 -47.83 -0.49
C HIS A 394 -6.27 -48.24 -0.92
N VAL A 395 -6.19 -49.18 -1.84
CA VAL A 395 -4.93 -49.66 -2.40
C VAL A 395 -4.85 -49.26 -3.86
N GLY A 396 -3.65 -48.94 -4.31
CA GLY A 396 -3.36 -48.64 -5.71
C GLY A 396 -1.91 -48.91 -6.05
N ARG A 397 -1.48 -48.36 -7.18
CA ARG A 397 -0.08 -48.38 -7.63
C ARG A 397 0.35 -47.01 -8.10
N LEU A 398 1.61 -46.66 -7.81
CA LEU A 398 2.25 -45.46 -8.34
C LEU A 398 2.84 -45.80 -9.71
N MET A 399 2.19 -45.34 -10.77
CA MET A 399 2.50 -45.75 -12.14
C MET A 399 3.59 -44.89 -12.78
N ALA A 400 3.58 -43.60 -12.48
CA ALA A 400 4.51 -42.63 -13.07
C ALA A 400 4.69 -41.45 -12.11
N VAL A 401 5.83 -40.78 -12.20
CA VAL A 401 6.17 -39.61 -11.36
C VAL A 401 6.81 -38.51 -12.20
N SER A 402 6.66 -37.27 -11.75
CA SER A 402 7.48 -36.12 -12.14
C SER A 402 8.04 -35.44 -10.89
N GLY A 403 8.65 -34.27 -11.04
CA GLY A 403 9.09 -33.46 -9.90
C GLY A 403 7.94 -33.00 -9.00
N SER A 404 6.73 -32.81 -9.55
CA SER A 404 5.59 -32.24 -8.81
C SER A 404 4.29 -33.05 -8.91
N GLU A 405 4.25 -34.11 -9.73
CA GLU A 405 3.04 -34.88 -10.02
C GLU A 405 3.29 -36.39 -10.07
N ALA A 406 2.20 -37.15 -10.02
CA ALA A 406 2.23 -38.58 -10.25
C ALA A 406 0.97 -39.08 -10.96
N GLY A 407 1.11 -40.23 -11.62
CA GLY A 407 0.00 -41.06 -12.06
C GLY A 407 -0.20 -42.22 -11.09
N ILE A 408 -1.41 -42.39 -10.57
CA ILE A 408 -1.79 -43.52 -9.73
C ILE A 408 -2.90 -44.34 -10.38
N GLU A 409 -2.84 -45.66 -10.23
CA GLU A 409 -3.89 -46.59 -10.65
C GLU A 409 -4.58 -47.18 -9.41
N SER A 410 -5.90 -47.12 -9.37
CA SER A 410 -6.71 -47.70 -8.29
C SER A 410 -8.08 -48.12 -8.80
N GLU A 411 -8.75 -49.03 -8.09
CA GLU A 411 -10.14 -49.40 -8.38
C GLU A 411 -11.14 -48.30 -8.02
N LEU A 412 -10.77 -47.43 -7.06
CA LEU A 412 -11.57 -46.28 -6.69
C LEU A 412 -11.47 -45.18 -7.75
N SER A 413 -12.61 -44.71 -8.22
CA SER A 413 -12.70 -43.50 -9.03
C SER A 413 -12.55 -42.27 -8.13
N LEU A 414 -11.50 -41.50 -8.35
CA LEU A 414 -11.18 -40.32 -7.55
C LEU A 414 -11.76 -39.06 -8.17
N ALA A 415 -12.50 -38.28 -7.38
CA ALA A 415 -13.04 -37.01 -7.84
C ALA A 415 -11.91 -35.98 -8.01
N PRO A 416 -11.96 -35.11 -9.04
CA PRO A 416 -11.04 -33.99 -9.18
C PRO A 416 -11.04 -33.11 -7.93
N LEU A 417 -9.87 -32.57 -7.60
CA LEU A 417 -9.61 -31.67 -6.47
C LEU A 417 -9.77 -32.30 -5.08
N SER A 418 -10.00 -33.62 -5.00
CA SER A 418 -9.93 -34.36 -3.73
C SER A 418 -8.51 -34.38 -3.17
N ASN A 419 -8.41 -34.20 -1.85
CA ASN A 419 -7.16 -34.32 -1.12
C ASN A 419 -6.88 -35.79 -0.79
N LEU A 420 -5.65 -36.23 -0.98
CA LEU A 420 -5.19 -37.58 -0.71
C LEU A 420 -4.05 -37.56 0.30
N LYS A 421 -4.09 -38.49 1.28
CA LYS A 421 -2.91 -38.93 2.01
C LYS A 421 -2.50 -40.28 1.45
N ILE A 422 -1.31 -40.37 0.87
CA ILE A 422 -0.76 -41.59 0.28
C ILE A 422 0.44 -42.03 1.12
N GLU A 423 0.49 -43.31 1.44
CA GLU A 423 1.57 -43.97 2.16
C GLU A 423 2.28 -44.95 1.22
N LEU A 424 3.59 -44.80 1.09
CA LEU A 424 4.45 -45.69 0.33
C LEU A 424 5.21 -46.60 1.31
N THR A 425 5.06 -47.91 1.14
CA THR A 425 5.83 -48.88 1.93
C THR A 425 7.24 -49.02 1.35
N ALA A 426 8.26 -48.99 2.20
CA ALA A 426 9.64 -49.17 1.78
C ALA A 426 9.86 -50.57 1.20
N LEU A 427 10.48 -50.65 0.02
CA LEU A 427 10.92 -51.90 -0.59
C LEU A 427 12.42 -51.83 -0.82
N ALA A 428 13.17 -52.74 -0.18
CA ALA A 428 14.62 -52.76 -0.21
C ALA A 428 15.15 -52.81 -1.67
N GLY A 429 15.95 -51.80 -2.03
CA GLY A 429 16.52 -51.67 -3.38
C GLY A 429 15.58 -51.15 -4.46
N ALA A 430 14.30 -50.85 -4.14
CA ALA A 430 13.32 -50.35 -5.10
C ALA A 430 12.84 -48.92 -4.79
N ASN A 431 12.32 -48.68 -3.58
CA ASN A 431 11.82 -47.36 -3.16
C ASN A 431 11.95 -47.13 -1.65
N PRO A 432 12.16 -45.88 -1.20
CA PRO A 432 12.04 -45.52 0.20
C PRO A 432 10.57 -45.55 0.64
N GLY A 433 10.35 -45.64 1.95
CA GLY A 433 9.04 -45.44 2.54
C GLY A 433 8.77 -43.96 2.80
N GLY A 434 7.51 -43.59 2.96
CA GLY A 434 7.14 -42.24 3.38
C GLY A 434 5.72 -41.86 3.03
N GLU A 435 5.41 -40.59 3.28
CA GLU A 435 4.09 -40.01 3.04
C GLU A 435 4.13 -38.99 1.89
N ILE A 436 3.06 -39.00 1.09
CA ILE A 436 2.76 -38.03 0.05
C ILE A 436 1.37 -37.46 0.33
N TYR A 437 1.29 -36.16 0.47
CA TYR A 437 0.03 -35.43 0.40
C TYR A 437 -0.11 -34.89 -1.01
N ALA A 438 -1.27 -35.11 -1.62
CA ALA A 438 -1.52 -34.74 -3.00
C ALA A 438 -2.96 -34.33 -3.22
N LYS A 439 -3.20 -33.66 -4.34
CA LYS A 439 -4.53 -33.31 -4.82
C LYS A 439 -4.76 -33.93 -6.19
N VAL A 440 -5.95 -34.47 -6.40
CA VAL A 440 -6.36 -35.03 -7.71
C VAL A 440 -6.50 -33.88 -8.71
N ILE A 441 -5.81 -33.94 -9.84
CA ILE A 441 -5.94 -32.94 -10.90
C ILE A 441 -6.78 -33.42 -12.08
N GLY A 442 -6.96 -34.73 -12.22
CA GLY A 442 -7.83 -35.33 -13.24
C GLY A 442 -7.36 -36.71 -13.65
N LEU A 443 -7.65 -37.11 -14.89
CA LEU A 443 -7.11 -38.33 -15.48
C LEU A 443 -5.80 -38.02 -16.23
N THR A 444 -4.90 -39.00 -16.27
CA THR A 444 -3.66 -38.90 -17.05
C THR A 444 -3.91 -38.77 -18.56
N ALA A 445 -4.98 -39.40 -19.05
CA ALA A 445 -5.50 -39.27 -20.40
C ALA A 445 -7.01 -39.55 -20.41
N PRO A 446 -7.78 -39.03 -21.40
CA PRO A 446 -9.20 -39.35 -21.54
C PRO A 446 -9.42 -40.87 -21.62
N GLY A 447 -10.25 -41.43 -20.72
CA GLY A 447 -10.54 -42.87 -20.65
C GLY A 447 -9.46 -43.73 -19.96
N SER A 448 -8.38 -43.12 -19.46
CA SER A 448 -7.37 -43.82 -18.64
C SER A 448 -7.95 -44.22 -17.28
N LYS A 449 -7.54 -45.37 -16.76
CA LYS A 449 -7.78 -45.77 -15.35
C LYS A 449 -6.81 -45.10 -14.38
N GLN A 450 -5.81 -44.38 -14.90
CA GLN A 450 -4.81 -43.71 -14.08
C GLN A 450 -5.24 -42.30 -13.76
N THR A 451 -5.39 -42.03 -12.47
CA THR A 451 -5.64 -40.71 -11.90
C THR A 451 -4.34 -39.94 -11.82
N ARG A 452 -4.34 -38.70 -12.30
CA ARG A 452 -3.22 -37.78 -12.19
C ARG A 452 -3.38 -36.95 -10.91
N ILE A 453 -2.31 -36.89 -10.12
CA ILE A 453 -2.26 -36.17 -8.86
C ILE A 453 -1.10 -35.18 -8.87
N ARG A 454 -1.26 -34.04 -8.19
CA ARG A 454 -0.20 -33.07 -7.93
C ARG A 454 0.15 -33.08 -6.45
N PHE A 455 1.43 -33.12 -6.14
CA PHE A 455 1.92 -33.14 -4.77
C PHE A 455 1.66 -31.79 -4.09
N THR A 456 1.20 -31.84 -2.84
CA THR A 456 1.11 -30.67 -1.95
C THR A 456 2.15 -30.76 -0.84
N SER A 457 2.62 -31.96 -0.50
CA SER A 457 3.76 -32.20 0.37
C SER A 457 4.31 -33.62 0.14
N VAL A 458 5.64 -33.78 0.13
CA VAL A 458 6.30 -35.08 -0.04
C VAL A 458 7.42 -35.21 0.99
N SER A 459 7.55 -36.40 1.58
CA SER A 459 8.66 -36.72 2.48
C SER A 459 10.02 -36.55 1.78
N PRO A 460 11.07 -36.02 2.44
CA PRO A 460 12.35 -35.71 1.80
C PRO A 460 13.00 -36.89 1.04
N GLU A 461 12.93 -38.09 1.62
CA GLU A 461 13.51 -39.31 1.05
C GLU A 461 12.79 -39.70 -0.25
N LEU A 462 11.45 -39.62 -0.25
CA LEU A 462 10.62 -39.87 -1.43
C LEU A 462 10.86 -38.82 -2.51
N LYS A 463 10.98 -37.55 -2.14
CA LYS A 463 11.27 -36.46 -3.09
C LYS A 463 12.58 -36.70 -3.83
N THR A 464 13.63 -37.09 -3.10
CA THR A 464 14.95 -37.42 -3.67
C THR A 464 14.87 -38.61 -4.61
N TRP A 465 14.15 -39.67 -4.21
CA TRP A 465 13.96 -40.86 -5.04
C TRP A 465 13.19 -40.57 -6.32
N MET A 466 12.09 -39.79 -6.26
CA MET A 466 11.33 -39.39 -7.44
C MET A 466 12.18 -38.56 -8.41
N GLN A 467 13.01 -37.66 -7.90
CA GLN A 467 13.93 -36.87 -8.73
C GLN A 467 14.97 -37.73 -9.45
N GLN A 468 15.43 -38.84 -8.85
CA GLN A 468 16.33 -39.80 -9.49
C GLN A 468 15.61 -40.70 -10.51
N ALA A 469 14.32 -40.95 -10.31
CA ALA A 469 13.50 -41.76 -11.21
C ALA A 469 13.07 -41.00 -12.49
N VAL A 470 13.11 -39.67 -12.47
CA VAL A 470 12.87 -38.81 -13.63
C VAL A 470 14.21 -38.63 -14.37
N PRO A 471 14.33 -39.02 -15.65
CA PRO A 471 15.53 -38.77 -16.45
C PRO A 471 15.86 -37.27 -16.46
N SER A 472 17.12 -36.91 -16.22
CA SER A 472 17.57 -35.53 -16.34
C SER A 472 17.26 -35.01 -17.74
N ALA A 473 16.46 -33.94 -17.84
CA ALA A 473 16.07 -33.29 -19.09
C ALA A 473 17.26 -32.69 -19.82
#